data_AF-A0A4U7KMY6-F1
#
_entry.id   AF-A0A4U7KMY6-F1
#
_cell.length_a   1.000
_cell.length_b   1.000
_cell.length_c   1.000
_cell.angle_alpha   90.00
_cell.angle_beta   90.00
_cell.angle_gamma   90.00
#
_symmetry.space_group_name_H-M   'P 1'
#
loop_
_entity.id
_entity.type
_entity.pdbx_description
1 polymer ?
#
loop_
_entity_poly.entity_id
_entity_poly.type
_entity_poly.pdbx_seq_one_letter_code
_entity_poly.pdbx_strand_id
1 'polypeptide(L)'
;MNADRSGDPNFPPGLRIQPSSSQRRPQVQSRCEAADQDQRHSALQDDQQAGNLTGRASWDQDTTEDIESFGIAGRIWEAAYLLARYLRPAIELPDELEFDPPCSLFEATSSQQKQPLTIVELGSGAGYGSLHLAHQLLQHARSTESSSPKTRLVLTDLENVVPLMQRNVALAGYQQATQHLEVSVRSLAWGNDAHATALISELCTAYSASGRNEARPNPLTHILCSDLVYFPELLPPLLRSIILLSEQALEADSSSGPELIISYKIRSLTKEQPFWSALDSWFDFRAVDCRPTSKPKGKNSATDDSESQWHRFGSEGEDYGASVASDQELFVFVGCRRKETVGCLAPDSDTDLMQGKRLRPRRGREGESILELEPSSGQGYFEWLLLANMAAGLG
;
A
#
# COMPACT_ATOMS: atom_id res chain seq x y z
N MET A 1 -23.93 -26.70 0.48
CA MET A 1 -24.68 -25.91 1.47
C MET A 1 -24.01 -24.56 1.49
N ASN A 2 -24.68 -23.49 1.06
CA ASN A 2 -24.11 -22.15 1.18
C ASN A 2 -24.08 -21.83 2.67
N ALA A 3 -22.88 -21.64 3.23
CA ALA A 3 -22.75 -21.13 4.59
C ALA A 3 -23.56 -19.83 4.69
N ASP A 4 -24.24 -19.63 5.82
CA ASP A 4 -24.87 -18.35 6.10
C ASP A 4 -23.76 -17.29 6.15
N ARG A 5 -23.71 -16.44 5.11
CA ARG A 5 -22.74 -15.36 4.95
C ARG A 5 -23.28 -14.03 5.49
N SER A 6 -24.41 -14.06 6.20
CA SER A 6 -24.95 -12.84 6.81
C SER A 6 -23.96 -12.27 7.82
N GLY A 7 -23.57 -11.02 7.62
CA GLY A 7 -22.63 -10.31 8.50
C GLY A 7 -21.15 -10.49 8.17
N ASP A 8 -20.77 -11.28 7.15
CA ASP A 8 -19.39 -11.30 6.67
C ASP A 8 -19.12 -10.03 5.82
N PRO A 9 -18.21 -9.13 6.25
CA PRO A 9 -17.92 -7.90 5.51
C PRO A 9 -17.35 -8.17 4.11
N ASN A 10 -16.86 -9.39 3.83
CA ASN A 10 -16.40 -9.76 2.51
C ASN A 10 -17.54 -9.96 1.49
N PHE A 11 -18.78 -10.15 1.94
CA PHE A 11 -19.95 -10.40 1.10
C PHE A 11 -21.04 -9.33 1.29
N PRO A 12 -20.75 -8.06 0.95
CA PRO A 12 -21.71 -6.97 1.14
C PRO A 12 -22.97 -7.19 0.28
N PRO A 13 -24.17 -6.96 0.84
CA PRO A 13 -25.42 -7.25 0.16
C PRO A 13 -25.60 -6.39 -1.10
N GLY A 14 -25.94 -7.03 -2.21
CA GLY A 14 -26.23 -6.35 -3.49
C GLY A 14 -24.99 -5.92 -4.29
N LEU A 15 -23.78 -6.19 -3.81
CA LEU A 15 -22.56 -5.91 -4.58
C LEU A 15 -22.31 -7.05 -5.58
N ARG A 16 -22.26 -6.70 -6.88
CA ARG A 16 -21.84 -7.65 -7.92
C ARG A 16 -20.33 -7.57 -8.10
N ILE A 17 -19.64 -8.64 -7.74
CA ILE A 17 -18.18 -8.75 -7.85
C ILE A 17 -17.85 -9.59 -9.09
N GLN A 18 -16.95 -9.09 -9.95
CA GLN A 18 -16.50 -9.77 -11.16
C GLN A 18 -14.97 -9.81 -11.20
N PRO A 19 -14.36 -10.86 -11.80
CA PRO A 19 -12.91 -10.94 -11.95
C PRO A 19 -12.32 -9.70 -12.63
N SER A 20 -11.16 -9.25 -12.17
CA SER A 20 -10.43 -8.10 -12.73
C SER A 20 -10.16 -8.24 -14.23
N SER A 21 -9.91 -9.47 -14.69
CA SER A 21 -9.67 -9.83 -16.09
C SER A 21 -10.84 -9.48 -17.02
N SER A 22 -12.07 -9.44 -16.50
CA SER A 22 -13.26 -9.07 -17.29
C SER A 22 -13.22 -7.60 -17.75
N GLN A 23 -12.40 -6.76 -17.11
CA GLN A 23 -12.28 -5.34 -17.42
C GLN A 23 -11.00 -5.00 -18.20
N ARG A 24 -10.02 -5.92 -18.28
CA ARG A 24 -8.75 -5.70 -18.96
C ARG A 24 -8.76 -6.27 -20.38
N ARG A 25 -8.24 -5.51 -21.35
CA ARG A 25 -8.02 -6.04 -22.70
C ARG A 25 -6.78 -6.95 -22.73
N PRO A 26 -6.76 -8.01 -23.56
CA PRO A 26 -5.62 -8.93 -23.71
C PRO A 26 -4.30 -8.29 -24.16
N GLN A 27 -4.31 -7.05 -24.66
CA GLN A 27 -3.15 -6.43 -25.31
C GLN A 27 -2.03 -5.97 -24.35
N VAL A 28 -2.33 -5.80 -23.05
CA VAL A 28 -1.32 -5.38 -22.05
C VAL A 28 -0.58 -6.57 -21.43
N GLN A 29 -1.23 -7.75 -21.35
CA GLN A 29 -0.59 -8.98 -20.89
C GLN A 29 0.66 -9.32 -21.71
N SER A 30 0.62 -9.15 -23.04
CA SER A 30 1.75 -9.51 -23.90
C SER A 30 3.00 -8.63 -23.76
N ARG A 31 2.89 -7.39 -23.25
CA ARG A 31 4.06 -6.51 -23.04
C ARG A 31 4.70 -6.68 -21.67
N CYS A 32 3.91 -6.83 -20.61
CA CYS A 32 4.44 -7.16 -19.28
C CYS A 32 4.99 -8.60 -19.25
N GLU A 33 4.27 -9.57 -19.82
CA GLU A 33 4.74 -10.96 -19.85
C GLU A 33 5.98 -11.15 -20.71
N ALA A 34 6.18 -10.40 -21.81
CA ALA A 34 7.40 -10.52 -22.61
C ALA A 34 8.65 -9.99 -21.88
N ALA A 35 8.52 -8.89 -21.12
CA ALA A 35 9.62 -8.38 -20.30
C ALA A 35 9.91 -9.28 -19.08
N ASP A 36 8.88 -9.94 -18.54
CA ASP A 36 8.95 -10.76 -17.34
C ASP A 36 9.32 -12.23 -17.64
N GLN A 37 8.94 -12.78 -18.81
CA GLN A 37 9.31 -14.13 -19.26
C GLN A 37 10.79 -14.25 -19.65
N ASP A 38 11.38 -13.23 -20.30
CA ASP A 38 12.81 -13.22 -20.64
C ASP A 38 13.70 -13.18 -19.38
N GLN A 39 13.20 -12.64 -18.25
CA GLN A 39 13.91 -12.67 -16.96
C GLN A 39 13.64 -13.93 -16.12
N ARG A 40 12.45 -14.55 -16.23
CA ARG A 40 12.13 -15.82 -15.55
C ARG A 40 13.02 -16.98 -16.01
N HIS A 41 13.49 -16.98 -17.26
CA HIS A 41 14.33 -18.06 -17.81
C HIS A 41 15.77 -18.11 -17.27
N SER A 42 16.25 -17.07 -16.56
CA SER A 42 17.62 -17.05 -16.02
C SER A 42 17.73 -17.47 -14.54
N ALA A 43 16.63 -17.48 -13.79
CA ALA A 43 16.66 -17.71 -12.34
C ALA A 43 16.29 -19.14 -11.88
N LEU A 44 15.77 -20.01 -12.76
CA LEU A 44 15.36 -21.38 -12.42
C LEU A 44 15.56 -22.32 -13.63
N GLN A 45 16.81 -22.62 -13.98
CA GLN A 45 17.14 -23.75 -14.85
C GLN A 45 17.61 -24.92 -13.98
N ASP A 46 16.66 -25.61 -13.37
CA ASP A 46 16.75 -27.01 -12.93
C ASP A 46 15.35 -27.44 -12.45
N ASP A 47 14.40 -27.61 -13.40
CA ASP A 47 13.23 -28.52 -13.31
C ASP A 47 12.25 -28.34 -14.50
N GLN A 48 12.75 -28.39 -15.73
CA GLN A 48 11.88 -28.48 -16.92
C GLN A 48 11.80 -29.91 -17.43
N GLN A 49 11.14 -30.78 -16.67
CA GLN A 49 10.51 -32.00 -17.18
C GLN A 49 9.20 -32.30 -16.45
N ALA A 50 8.12 -31.61 -16.83
CA ALA A 50 6.75 -32.13 -16.76
C ALA A 50 5.81 -31.25 -17.58
N GLY A 51 5.47 -31.70 -18.78
CA GLY A 51 4.47 -31.07 -19.63
C GLY A 51 3.03 -31.29 -19.15
N ASN A 52 2.14 -30.43 -19.65
CA ASN A 52 0.67 -30.54 -19.66
C ASN A 52 -0.02 -30.73 -18.30
N LEU A 53 -0.16 -29.64 -17.56
CA LEU A 53 -1.20 -29.49 -16.54
C LEU A 53 -2.00 -28.20 -16.81
N THR A 54 -3.31 -28.38 -16.90
CA THR A 54 -4.41 -27.40 -16.84
C THR A 54 -4.07 -26.12 -16.05
N GLY A 55 -4.50 -24.97 -16.60
CA GLY A 55 -4.35 -23.60 -16.07
C GLY A 55 -4.00 -23.52 -14.59
N ARG A 56 -2.70 -23.43 -14.30
CA ARG A 56 -2.18 -23.35 -12.94
C ARG A 56 -2.56 -21.95 -12.41
N ALA A 57 -3.34 -21.91 -11.34
CA ALA A 57 -3.72 -20.66 -10.68
C ALA A 57 -2.46 -19.84 -10.37
N SER A 58 -2.42 -18.60 -10.87
CA SER A 58 -1.35 -17.65 -10.63
C SER A 58 -1.77 -16.66 -9.56
N TRP A 59 -0.86 -16.24 -8.69
CA TRP A 59 -1.16 -15.31 -7.60
C TRP A 59 -1.48 -13.89 -8.09
N ASP A 60 -1.07 -13.56 -9.31
CA ASP A 60 -1.24 -12.24 -9.95
C ASP A 60 -2.59 -12.09 -10.68
N GLN A 61 -3.49 -13.08 -10.53
CA GLN A 61 -4.83 -13.10 -11.12
C GLN A 61 -5.85 -13.52 -10.06
N ASP A 62 -7.01 -12.86 -10.05
CA ASP A 62 -8.16 -13.30 -9.30
C ASP A 62 -9.00 -14.30 -10.10
N THR A 63 -9.58 -15.26 -9.41
CA THR A 63 -10.43 -16.29 -10.00
C THR A 63 -11.88 -16.12 -9.56
N THR A 64 -12.82 -16.69 -10.33
CA THR A 64 -14.23 -16.71 -9.91
C THR A 64 -14.37 -17.46 -8.58
N GLU A 65 -13.60 -18.53 -8.41
CA GLU A 65 -13.57 -19.34 -7.19
C GLU A 65 -13.10 -18.53 -5.97
N ASP A 66 -12.10 -17.65 -6.16
CA ASP A 66 -11.63 -16.75 -5.09
C ASP A 66 -12.69 -15.74 -4.70
N ILE A 67 -13.36 -15.13 -5.67
CA ILE A 67 -14.46 -14.19 -5.42
C ILE A 67 -15.65 -14.91 -4.77
N GLU A 68 -15.96 -16.12 -5.20
CA GLU A 68 -17.02 -16.92 -4.60
C GLU A 68 -16.68 -17.31 -3.16
N SER A 69 -15.41 -17.57 -2.85
CA SER A 69 -14.97 -18.06 -1.53
C SER A 69 -14.65 -16.95 -0.53
N PHE A 70 -14.11 -15.82 -1.00
CA PHE A 70 -13.58 -14.72 -0.19
C PHE A 70 -14.21 -13.36 -0.53
N GLY A 71 -15.19 -13.31 -1.43
CA GLY A 71 -15.95 -12.09 -1.72
C GLY A 71 -15.06 -10.98 -2.29
N ILE A 72 -15.16 -9.77 -1.73
CA ILE A 72 -14.37 -8.63 -2.19
C ILE A 72 -12.86 -8.83 -1.99
N ALA A 73 -12.45 -9.62 -0.99
CA ALA A 73 -11.04 -9.92 -0.72
C ALA A 73 -10.45 -10.90 -1.76
N GLY A 74 -11.30 -11.69 -2.41
CA GLY A 74 -10.90 -12.58 -3.50
C GLY A 74 -10.62 -11.87 -4.83
N ARG A 75 -11.06 -10.62 -4.97
CA ARG A 75 -10.89 -9.80 -6.18
C ARG A 75 -9.62 -8.95 -6.09
N ILE A 76 -8.91 -8.80 -7.21
CA ILE A 76 -7.86 -7.79 -7.34
C ILE A 76 -8.49 -6.48 -7.85
N TRP A 77 -8.34 -5.40 -7.08
CA TRP A 77 -8.95 -4.11 -7.39
C TRP A 77 -8.03 -3.19 -8.21
N GLU A 78 -8.62 -2.21 -8.90
CA GLU A 78 -7.88 -1.38 -9.88
C GLU A 78 -6.72 -0.61 -9.22
N ALA A 79 -6.92 -0.08 -8.02
CA ALA A 79 -5.89 0.67 -7.31
C ALA A 79 -4.71 -0.21 -6.84
N ALA A 80 -4.87 -1.54 -6.75
CA ALA A 80 -3.77 -2.45 -6.44
C ALA A 80 -2.75 -2.50 -7.59
N TYR A 81 -3.20 -2.39 -8.83
CA TYR A 81 -2.32 -2.33 -10.00
C TYR A 81 -1.55 -1.02 -10.07
N LEU A 82 -2.22 0.10 -9.75
CA LEU A 82 -1.57 1.40 -9.67
C LEU A 82 -0.49 1.39 -8.57
N LEU A 83 -0.81 0.83 -7.39
CA LEU A 83 0.14 0.66 -6.30
C LEU A 83 1.36 -0.18 -6.72
N ALA A 84 1.13 -1.34 -7.33
CA ALA A 84 2.20 -2.23 -7.78
C ALA A 84 3.16 -1.57 -8.79
N ARG A 85 2.69 -0.58 -9.57
CA ARG A 85 3.54 0.22 -10.45
C ARG A 85 4.38 1.26 -9.70
N TYR A 86 3.81 1.91 -8.69
CA TYR A 86 4.54 2.86 -7.84
C TYR A 86 5.60 2.17 -6.96
N LEU A 87 5.33 0.94 -6.50
CA LEU A 87 6.20 0.14 -5.65
C LEU A 87 7.36 -0.52 -6.43
N ARG A 88 8.07 0.26 -7.24
CA ARG A 88 9.22 -0.19 -8.05
C ARG A 88 10.44 0.73 -7.87
N PRO A 89 11.67 0.20 -7.96
CA PRO A 89 12.88 1.01 -7.90
C PRO A 89 13.04 1.86 -9.17
N ALA A 90 13.41 3.14 -9.02
CA ALA A 90 13.58 4.07 -10.13
C ALA A 90 14.62 3.61 -11.17
N ILE A 91 15.65 2.86 -10.73
CA ILE A 91 16.71 2.32 -11.61
C ILE A 91 16.18 1.24 -12.56
N GLU A 92 15.10 0.54 -12.19
CA GLU A 92 14.51 -0.54 -12.98
C GLU A 92 13.35 -0.05 -13.86
N LEU A 93 13.03 1.25 -13.81
CA LEU A 93 12.09 1.95 -14.70
C LEU A 93 12.77 2.89 -15.72
N PRO A 94 13.93 2.59 -16.32
CA PRO A 94 14.67 3.58 -17.11
C PRO A 94 13.91 4.10 -18.36
N ASP A 95 12.77 3.51 -18.71
CA ASP A 95 11.96 3.86 -19.88
C ASP A 95 10.44 3.96 -19.60
N GLU A 96 9.99 4.01 -18.34
CA GLU A 96 8.54 4.03 -18.03
C GLU A 96 8.07 5.36 -17.42
N LEU A 97 8.38 5.61 -16.15
CA LEU A 97 7.86 6.76 -15.40
C LEU A 97 8.86 7.21 -14.34
N GLU A 98 9.03 8.52 -14.21
CA GLU A 98 9.62 9.18 -13.04
C GLU A 98 8.48 9.59 -12.11
N PHE A 99 8.66 9.43 -10.80
CA PHE A 99 7.65 9.77 -9.78
C PHE A 99 8.12 10.91 -8.87
N ASP A 100 7.21 11.80 -8.48
CA ASP A 100 7.39 12.77 -7.40
C ASP A 100 6.23 12.66 -6.39
N PRO A 101 6.48 12.24 -5.14
CA PRO A 101 7.76 11.72 -4.65
C PRO A 101 8.18 10.41 -5.33
N PRO A 102 9.49 10.12 -5.34
CA PRO A 102 9.97 8.76 -5.62
C PRO A 102 9.56 7.80 -4.49
N CYS A 103 9.50 6.51 -4.81
CA CYS A 103 9.21 5.47 -3.83
C CYS A 103 10.38 5.27 -2.85
N SER A 104 10.17 5.70 -1.61
CA SER A 104 11.15 5.70 -0.51
C SER A 104 11.73 4.31 -0.17
N LEU A 105 10.98 3.24 -0.48
CA LEU A 105 11.38 1.85 -0.28
C LEU A 105 12.66 1.44 -1.00
N PHE A 106 13.04 2.17 -2.06
CA PHE A 106 14.19 1.86 -2.90
C PHE A 106 15.27 2.96 -2.91
N GLU A 107 15.11 4.01 -2.10
CA GLU A 107 16.08 5.10 -2.06
C GLU A 107 17.45 4.62 -1.57
N ALA A 108 18.49 5.00 -2.30
CA ALA A 108 19.87 4.78 -1.91
C ALA A 108 20.24 5.79 -0.82
N THR A 109 19.94 5.49 0.44
CA THR A 109 20.46 6.30 1.55
C THR A 109 21.98 6.26 1.51
N SER A 110 22.59 7.43 1.37
CA SER A 110 24.02 7.63 1.24
C SER A 110 24.73 7.13 2.51
N SER A 111 25.40 5.97 2.38
CA SER A 111 26.50 5.43 3.21
C SER A 111 26.36 5.40 4.75
N GLN A 112 25.26 5.85 5.34
CA GLN A 112 24.98 5.77 6.77
C GLN A 112 23.84 4.77 7.01
N GLN A 113 24.23 3.52 7.26
CA GLN A 113 23.39 2.41 7.76
C GLN A 113 21.94 2.37 7.22
N LYS A 114 21.73 1.70 6.08
CA LYS A 114 20.39 1.27 5.66
C LYS A 114 19.71 0.55 6.84
N GLN A 115 18.61 1.10 7.32
CA GLN A 115 17.78 0.45 8.34
C GLN A 115 16.98 -0.69 7.68
N PRO A 116 16.70 -1.80 8.40
CA PRO A 116 15.83 -2.85 7.90
C PRO A 116 14.43 -2.27 7.64
N LEU A 117 13.87 -2.58 6.50
CA LEU A 117 12.49 -2.23 6.20
C LEU A 117 11.55 -3.20 6.92
N THR A 118 10.57 -2.67 7.62
CA THR A 118 9.42 -3.42 8.14
C THR A 118 8.15 -2.80 7.59
N ILE A 119 7.44 -3.55 6.77
CA ILE A 119 6.33 -3.08 5.94
C ILE A 119 5.10 -3.89 6.31
N VAL A 120 3.99 -3.22 6.56
CA VAL A 120 2.68 -3.84 6.79
C VAL A 120 1.71 -3.36 5.73
N GLU A 121 1.01 -4.27 5.06
CA GLU A 121 -0.14 -3.93 4.23
C GLU A 121 -1.43 -4.23 5.02
N LEU A 122 -2.32 -3.25 5.09
CA LEU A 122 -3.67 -3.39 5.63
C LEU A 122 -4.63 -3.85 4.53
N GLY A 123 -5.50 -4.80 4.83
CA GLY A 123 -6.53 -5.25 3.89
C GLY A 123 -5.95 -5.82 2.59
N SER A 124 -4.94 -6.68 2.71
CA SER A 124 -4.20 -7.21 1.57
C SER A 124 -5.09 -7.97 0.57
N GLY A 125 -6.22 -8.55 0.99
CA GLY A 125 -7.09 -9.37 0.15
C GLY A 125 -6.32 -10.53 -0.50
N ALA A 126 -6.23 -10.52 -1.83
CA ALA A 126 -5.42 -11.47 -2.59
C ALA A 126 -3.90 -11.29 -2.43
N GLY A 127 -3.44 -10.18 -1.85
CA GLY A 127 -2.02 -9.85 -1.61
C GLY A 127 -1.30 -9.26 -2.82
N TYR A 128 -2.02 -8.83 -3.86
CA TYR A 128 -1.43 -8.41 -5.15
C TYR A 128 -0.34 -7.34 -5.00
N GLY A 129 -0.63 -6.24 -4.28
CA GLY A 129 0.31 -5.14 -4.07
C GLY A 129 1.59 -5.59 -3.35
N SER A 130 1.43 -6.22 -2.19
CA SER A 130 2.57 -6.76 -1.41
C SER A 130 3.38 -7.81 -2.15
N LEU A 131 2.76 -8.73 -2.88
CA LEU A 131 3.49 -9.79 -3.59
C LEU A 131 4.28 -9.24 -4.78
N HIS A 132 3.76 -8.20 -5.45
CA HIS A 132 4.54 -7.43 -6.42
C HIS A 132 5.71 -6.70 -5.74
N LEU A 133 5.48 -6.04 -4.61
CA LEU A 133 6.56 -5.39 -3.85
C LEU A 133 7.64 -6.39 -3.41
N ALA A 134 7.25 -7.56 -2.92
CA ALA A 134 8.18 -8.64 -2.54
C ALA A 134 9.12 -9.01 -3.70
N HIS A 135 8.57 -9.10 -4.91
CA HIS A 135 9.34 -9.36 -6.12
C HIS A 135 10.36 -8.25 -6.40
N GLN A 136 9.91 -6.99 -6.36
CA GLN A 136 10.75 -5.82 -6.61
C GLN A 136 11.86 -5.67 -5.57
N LEU A 137 11.57 -5.91 -4.29
CA LEU A 137 12.57 -5.87 -3.21
C LEU A 137 13.67 -6.92 -3.42
N LEU A 138 13.32 -8.13 -3.85
CA LEU A 138 14.29 -9.18 -4.13
C LEU A 138 15.14 -8.89 -5.36
N GLN A 139 14.53 -8.38 -6.43
CA GLN A 139 15.26 -7.95 -7.64
C GLN A 139 16.25 -6.84 -7.29
N HIS A 140 15.80 -5.80 -6.58
CA HIS A 140 16.63 -4.69 -6.15
C HIS A 140 17.79 -5.13 -5.23
N ALA A 141 17.52 -6.05 -4.30
CA ALA A 141 18.55 -6.59 -3.41
C ALA A 141 19.62 -7.43 -4.16
N ARG A 142 19.28 -8.01 -5.31
CA ARG A 142 20.23 -8.75 -6.16
C ARG A 142 21.01 -7.83 -7.09
N SER A 143 20.40 -6.76 -7.57
CA SER A 143 21.04 -5.80 -8.48
C SER A 143 21.98 -4.85 -7.75
N THR A 144 21.68 -4.55 -6.50
CA THR A 144 22.60 -3.82 -5.61
C THR A 144 23.52 -4.84 -4.93
N GLU A 145 24.79 -4.97 -5.35
CA GLU A 145 25.81 -5.87 -4.75
C GLU A 145 26.14 -5.56 -3.26
N SER A 146 25.29 -4.79 -2.58
CA SER A 146 25.38 -4.44 -1.18
C SER A 146 24.61 -5.45 -0.33
N SER A 147 25.17 -5.84 0.81
CA SER A 147 24.44 -6.58 1.84
C SER A 147 23.36 -5.70 2.47
N SER A 148 22.23 -5.54 1.78
CA SER A 148 21.07 -4.82 2.32
C SER A 148 20.50 -5.60 3.51
N PRO A 149 20.07 -4.90 4.58
CA PRO A 149 19.43 -5.55 5.72
C PRO A 149 18.18 -6.31 5.25
N LYS A 150 17.87 -7.42 5.92
CA LYS A 150 16.69 -8.23 5.62
C LYS A 150 15.41 -7.40 5.82
N THR A 151 14.61 -7.28 4.77
CA THR A 151 13.29 -6.65 4.78
C THR A 151 12.23 -7.62 5.30
N ARG A 152 11.28 -7.11 6.08
CA ARG A 152 10.08 -7.82 6.53
C ARG A 152 8.86 -7.21 5.87
N LEU A 153 8.03 -8.05 5.30
CA LEU A 153 6.76 -7.70 4.69
C LEU A 153 5.65 -8.52 5.34
N VAL A 154 4.65 -7.86 5.91
CA VAL A 154 3.51 -8.49 6.57
C VAL A 154 2.24 -8.15 5.83
N LEU A 155 1.57 -9.17 5.28
CA LEU A 155 0.24 -9.03 4.70
C LEU A 155 -0.79 -9.24 5.82
N THR A 156 -1.76 -8.34 5.90
CA THR A 156 -2.79 -8.39 6.94
C THR A 156 -4.20 -8.23 6.38
N ASP A 157 -5.12 -9.02 6.92
CA ASP A 157 -6.55 -8.97 6.58
C ASP A 157 -7.36 -9.68 7.68
N LEU A 158 -8.67 -9.86 7.50
CA LEU A 158 -9.51 -10.63 8.37
C LEU A 158 -9.08 -12.11 8.43
N GLU A 159 -9.40 -12.76 9.54
CA GLU A 159 -9.01 -14.16 9.78
C GLU A 159 -9.53 -15.11 8.68
N ASN A 160 -10.73 -14.89 8.16
CA ASN A 160 -11.31 -15.67 7.06
C ASN A 160 -10.60 -15.46 5.71
N VAL A 161 -9.76 -14.42 5.56
CA VAL A 161 -8.98 -14.12 4.35
C VAL A 161 -7.54 -14.65 4.44
N VAL A 162 -7.05 -14.94 5.65
CA VAL A 162 -5.69 -15.51 5.87
C VAL A 162 -5.39 -16.73 5.00
N PRO A 163 -6.30 -17.71 4.80
CA PRO A 163 -6.03 -18.85 3.92
C PRO A 163 -5.75 -18.45 2.47
N LEU A 164 -6.46 -17.44 1.93
CA LEU A 164 -6.23 -16.92 0.58
C LEU A 164 -4.82 -16.31 0.47
N MET A 165 -4.46 -15.42 1.40
CA MET A 165 -3.15 -14.78 1.42
C MET A 165 -2.02 -15.80 1.55
N GLN A 166 -2.14 -16.78 2.46
CA GLN A 166 -1.14 -17.84 2.63
C GLN A 166 -0.96 -18.67 1.36
N ARG A 167 -2.06 -19.00 0.68
CA ARG A 167 -2.02 -19.68 -0.63
C ARG A 167 -1.29 -18.84 -1.67
N ASN A 168 -1.59 -17.54 -1.77
CA ASN A 168 -0.98 -16.68 -2.78
C ASN A 168 0.51 -16.40 -2.48
N VAL A 169 0.89 -16.22 -1.21
CA VAL A 169 2.30 -16.20 -0.76
C VAL A 169 3.02 -17.49 -1.15
N ALA A 170 2.34 -18.64 -1.04
CA ALA A 170 2.89 -19.92 -1.46
C ALA A 170 3.12 -20.01 -2.97
N LEU A 171 2.10 -19.65 -3.75
CA LEU A 171 2.18 -19.61 -5.21
C LEU A 171 3.25 -18.63 -5.72
N ALA A 172 3.49 -17.54 -5.00
CA ALA A 172 4.54 -16.57 -5.30
C ALA A 172 5.95 -17.04 -4.87
N GLY A 173 6.08 -18.15 -4.15
CA GLY A 173 7.37 -18.70 -3.73
C GLY A 173 7.98 -18.03 -2.49
N TYR A 174 7.18 -17.34 -1.67
CA TYR A 174 7.65 -16.59 -0.50
C TYR A 174 7.31 -17.24 0.86
N GLN A 175 7.03 -18.56 0.89
CA GLN A 175 6.77 -19.28 2.16
C GLN A 175 7.99 -19.36 3.08
N GLN A 176 9.18 -19.37 2.49
CA GLN A 176 10.44 -19.45 3.20
C GLN A 176 11.14 -18.11 3.18
N ALA A 177 11.65 -17.68 4.33
CA ALA A 177 12.47 -16.49 4.40
C ALA A 177 13.76 -16.66 3.60
N THR A 178 14.12 -15.62 2.86
CA THR A 178 15.41 -15.51 2.18
C THR A 178 16.37 -14.66 3.02
N GLN A 179 17.62 -14.52 2.56
CA GLN A 179 18.58 -13.62 3.19
C GLN A 179 18.17 -12.14 3.14
N HIS A 180 17.32 -11.75 2.17
CA HIS A 180 16.93 -10.36 1.93
C HIS A 180 15.49 -10.05 2.30
N LEU A 181 14.60 -11.05 2.30
CA LEU A 181 13.16 -10.85 2.45
C LEU A 181 12.54 -11.94 3.30
N GLU A 182 11.68 -11.53 4.22
CA GLU A 182 10.73 -12.39 4.95
C GLU A 182 9.32 -11.86 4.72
N VAL A 183 8.46 -12.73 4.18
CA VAL A 183 7.05 -12.47 3.98
C VAL A 183 6.26 -13.26 5.01
N SER A 184 5.31 -12.62 5.68
CA SER A 184 4.43 -13.27 6.64
C SER A 184 2.99 -12.80 6.48
N VAL A 185 2.05 -13.63 6.93
CA VAL A 185 0.62 -13.35 6.88
C VAL A 185 0.08 -13.33 8.30
N ARG A 186 -0.69 -12.30 8.65
CA ARG A 186 -1.32 -12.16 9.98
C ARG A 186 -2.78 -11.75 9.83
N SER A 187 -3.62 -12.14 10.78
CA SER A 187 -4.95 -11.58 10.90
C SER A 187 -4.87 -10.20 11.57
N LEU A 188 -5.59 -9.23 11.03
CA LEU A 188 -5.76 -7.89 11.60
C LEU A 188 -7.10 -7.32 11.15
N ALA A 189 -8.13 -7.51 11.97
CA ALA A 189 -9.37 -6.74 11.87
C ALA A 189 -9.11 -5.26 12.20
N TRP A 190 -9.56 -4.35 11.33
CA TRP A 190 -9.38 -2.92 11.54
C TRP A 190 -10.09 -2.44 12.82
N GLY A 191 -9.48 -1.50 13.53
CA GLY A 191 -9.98 -0.93 14.78
C GLY A 191 -9.82 -1.87 15.98
N ASN A 192 -9.24 -3.06 15.79
CA ASN A 192 -8.96 -3.99 16.87
C ASN A 192 -7.56 -3.72 17.44
N ASP A 193 -7.54 -3.01 18.57
CA ASP A 193 -6.31 -2.63 19.26
C ASP A 193 -5.47 -3.85 19.68
N ALA A 194 -6.10 -4.96 20.05
CA ALA A 194 -5.40 -6.17 20.45
C ALA A 194 -4.64 -6.80 19.28
N HIS A 195 -5.23 -6.83 18.08
CA HIS A 195 -4.56 -7.32 16.88
C HIS A 195 -3.36 -6.45 16.50
N ALA A 196 -3.54 -5.13 16.46
CA ALA A 196 -2.47 -4.20 16.14
C ALA A 196 -1.33 -4.24 17.18
N THR A 197 -1.67 -4.28 18.47
CA THR A 197 -0.67 -4.39 19.56
C THR A 197 0.10 -5.70 19.48
N ALA A 198 -0.58 -6.81 19.21
CA ALA A 198 0.08 -8.11 19.03
C ALA A 198 1.06 -8.09 17.85
N LEU A 199 0.66 -7.50 16.72
CA LEU A 199 1.53 -7.34 15.55
C LEU A 199 2.76 -6.49 15.87
N ILE A 200 2.58 -5.32 16.51
CA ILE A 200 3.70 -4.45 16.90
C ILE A 200 4.66 -5.19 17.84
N SER A 201 4.13 -5.88 18.86
CA SER A 201 4.92 -6.65 19.83
C SER A 201 5.73 -7.77 19.16
N GLU A 202 5.13 -8.49 18.22
CA GLU A 202 5.82 -9.51 17.42
C GLU A 202 7.00 -8.90 16.65
N LEU A 203 6.76 -7.78 15.95
CA LEU A 203 7.78 -7.09 15.16
C LEU A 203 8.92 -6.54 16.03
N CYS A 204 8.60 -6.00 17.21
CA CYS A 204 9.58 -5.52 18.20
C CYS A 204 10.47 -6.66 18.72
N THR A 205 9.87 -7.79 19.04
CA THR A 205 10.58 -8.99 19.53
C THR A 205 11.56 -9.48 18.47
N ALA A 206 11.11 -9.58 17.22
CA ALA A 206 11.94 -10.00 16.12
C ALA A 206 13.06 -8.98 15.81
N TYR A 207 12.83 -7.68 16.02
CA TYR A 207 13.88 -6.66 15.88
C TYR A 207 14.97 -6.82 16.95
N SER A 208 14.58 -7.02 18.21
CA SER A 208 15.50 -7.20 19.34
C SER A 208 16.39 -8.44 19.19
N ALA A 209 15.85 -9.53 18.64
CA ALA A 209 16.60 -10.75 18.35
C ALA A 209 17.73 -10.56 17.32
N SER A 210 17.72 -9.48 16.53
CA SER A 210 18.76 -9.16 15.54
C SER A 210 20.04 -8.55 16.13
N GLY A 211 20.15 -8.45 17.47
CA GLY A 211 21.35 -7.99 18.16
C GLY A 211 21.58 -6.47 18.11
N ARG A 212 20.55 -5.69 17.74
CA ARG A 212 20.60 -4.23 17.73
C ARG A 212 20.20 -3.70 19.11
N ASN A 213 21.15 -3.03 19.78
CA ASN A 213 21.01 -2.53 21.16
C ASN A 213 20.12 -1.29 21.31
N GLU A 214 19.53 -0.78 20.23
CA GLU A 214 18.59 0.34 20.29
C GLU A 214 17.16 -0.21 20.25
N ALA A 215 16.52 -0.22 21.42
CA ALA A 215 15.11 -0.56 21.54
C ALA A 215 14.27 0.52 20.83
N ARG A 216 14.03 0.34 19.52
CA ARG A 216 13.01 1.12 18.83
C ARG A 216 11.63 0.63 19.30
N PRO A 217 10.75 1.53 19.73
CA PRO A 217 9.43 1.17 20.26
C PRO A 217 8.43 0.80 19.17
N ASN A 218 8.62 1.32 17.95
CA ASN A 218 7.90 0.87 16.76
C ASN A 218 8.91 0.54 15.64
N PRO A 219 8.99 -0.71 15.18
CA PRO A 219 9.90 -1.14 14.13
C PRO A 219 9.34 -0.88 12.72
N LEU A 220 8.08 -0.45 12.60
CA LEU A 220 7.44 -0.18 11.32
C LEU A 220 8.10 0.99 10.62
N THR A 221 8.35 0.78 9.33
CA THR A 221 8.89 1.79 8.42
C THR A 221 7.84 2.26 7.42
N HIS A 222 6.92 1.37 7.04
CA HIS A 222 5.90 1.66 6.04
C HIS A 222 4.59 0.96 6.36
N ILE A 223 3.48 1.63 6.04
CA ILE A 223 2.12 1.09 6.06
C ILE A 223 1.57 1.25 4.64
N LEU A 224 1.14 0.15 4.03
CA LEU A 224 0.51 0.13 2.71
C LEU A 224 -1.00 -0.05 2.86
N CYS A 225 -1.77 0.65 2.04
CA CYS A 225 -3.21 0.49 1.91
C CYS A 225 -3.57 0.49 0.43
N SER A 226 -4.30 -0.53 -0.03
CA SER A 226 -4.79 -0.58 -1.40
C SER A 226 -6.30 -0.64 -1.43
N ASP A 227 -6.93 0.45 -1.85
CA ASP A 227 -8.36 0.52 -2.12
C ASP A 227 -9.28 0.24 -0.92
N LEU A 228 -8.91 0.76 0.26
CA LEU A 228 -9.60 0.48 1.53
C LEU A 228 -10.71 1.48 1.90
N VAL A 229 -10.85 2.55 1.13
CA VAL A 229 -11.78 3.67 1.42
C VAL A 229 -13.02 3.50 0.54
N TYR A 230 -13.98 2.68 0.98
CA TYR A 230 -15.18 2.36 0.18
C TYR A 230 -16.49 2.19 0.97
N PHE A 231 -16.46 1.64 2.19
CA PHE A 231 -17.65 1.53 3.05
C PHE A 231 -17.56 2.50 4.25
N PRO A 232 -18.52 3.43 4.42
CA PRO A 232 -18.53 4.40 5.51
C PRO A 232 -18.32 3.81 6.91
N GLU A 233 -18.94 2.66 7.19
CA GLU A 233 -18.84 1.93 8.45
C GLU A 233 -17.44 1.37 8.73
N LEU A 234 -16.59 1.23 7.71
CA LEU A 234 -15.21 0.76 7.85
C LEU A 234 -14.20 1.91 7.95
N LEU A 235 -14.60 3.16 7.68
CA LEU A 235 -13.68 4.31 7.69
C LEU A 235 -13.11 4.61 9.07
N PRO A 236 -13.90 4.67 10.17
CA PRO A 236 -13.35 4.87 11.51
C PRO A 236 -12.38 3.77 11.97
N PRO A 237 -12.71 2.46 11.90
CA PRO A 237 -11.77 1.42 12.34
C PRO A 237 -10.51 1.37 11.46
N LEU A 238 -10.60 1.65 10.15
CA LEU A 238 -9.41 1.78 9.29
C LEU A 238 -8.49 2.90 9.79
N LEU A 239 -9.02 4.12 9.98
CA LEU A 239 -8.23 5.26 10.43
C LEU A 239 -7.61 4.99 11.82
N ARG A 240 -8.36 4.38 12.74
CA ARG A 240 -7.86 3.99 14.06
C ARG A 240 -6.65 3.05 13.95
N SER A 241 -6.70 2.07 13.05
CA SER A 241 -5.60 1.13 12.80
C SER A 241 -4.36 1.84 12.27
N ILE A 242 -4.54 2.74 11.28
CA ILE A 242 -3.43 3.53 10.72
C ILE A 242 -2.81 4.43 11.80
N ILE A 243 -3.63 5.06 12.65
CA ILE A 243 -3.15 5.87 13.78
C ILE A 243 -2.32 5.03 14.75
N LEU A 244 -2.83 3.87 15.16
CA LEU A 244 -2.15 2.99 16.12
C LEU A 244 -0.84 2.42 15.56
N LEU A 245 -0.85 1.94 14.31
CA LEU A 245 0.34 1.40 13.66
C LEU A 245 1.41 2.47 13.35
N SER A 246 1.01 3.74 13.27
CA SER A 246 1.92 4.87 13.06
C SER A 246 2.44 5.54 14.33
N GLU A 247 2.09 4.99 15.50
CA GLU A 247 2.55 5.52 16.78
C GLU A 247 4.09 5.43 16.91
N GLN A 248 4.71 6.50 17.40
CA GLN A 248 6.14 6.60 17.66
C GLN A 248 6.36 6.77 19.16
N ALA A 249 7.51 6.36 19.71
CA ALA A 249 7.82 6.82 21.05
C ALA A 249 8.16 8.30 21.06
N LEU A 250 7.72 8.92 22.15
CA LEU A 250 7.91 10.32 22.48
C LEU A 250 9.38 10.74 22.64
N GLU A 251 10.31 9.79 22.80
CA GLU A 251 11.70 10.02 23.20
C GLU A 251 12.71 9.95 22.04
N ALA A 252 12.28 9.65 20.81
CA ALA A 252 13.19 9.50 19.68
C ALA A 252 13.42 10.85 18.96
N ASP A 253 14.56 11.49 19.23
CA ASP A 253 15.03 12.72 18.54
C ASP A 253 15.34 12.53 17.03
N SER A 254 15.15 11.31 16.50
CA SER A 254 15.51 10.97 15.13
C SER A 254 14.43 10.13 14.42
N SER A 255 14.11 10.58 13.21
CA SER A 255 13.34 9.95 12.13
C SER A 255 11.83 9.82 12.34
N SER A 256 11.09 10.39 11.38
CA SER A 256 9.66 10.22 11.17
C SER A 256 9.21 8.77 11.38
N GLY A 257 8.02 8.58 11.94
CA GLY A 257 7.35 7.29 12.01
C GLY A 257 7.07 6.69 10.63
N PRO A 258 6.35 5.56 10.57
CA PRO A 258 6.20 4.86 9.31
C PRO A 258 5.53 5.74 8.24
N GLU A 259 6.05 5.65 7.02
CA GLU A 259 5.45 6.28 5.85
C GLU A 259 4.18 5.51 5.47
N LEU A 260 3.10 6.25 5.23
CA LEU A 260 1.82 5.73 4.80
C LEU A 260 1.72 5.88 3.28
N ILE A 261 1.55 4.77 2.57
CA ILE A 261 1.32 4.74 1.12
C ILE A 261 -0.08 4.19 0.87
N ILE A 262 -0.97 4.99 0.28
CA ILE A 262 -2.35 4.62 0.00
C ILE A 262 -2.60 4.71 -1.50
N SER A 263 -2.96 3.60 -2.14
CA SER A 263 -3.62 3.67 -3.45
C SER A 263 -5.13 3.64 -3.29
N TYR A 264 -5.82 4.38 -4.13
CA TYR A 264 -7.24 4.67 -3.96
C TYR A 264 -7.96 4.90 -5.28
N LYS A 265 -9.18 4.37 -5.38
CA LYS A 265 -10.13 4.67 -6.45
C LYS A 265 -11.35 5.37 -5.87
N ILE A 266 -11.70 6.54 -6.43
CA ILE A 266 -12.95 7.21 -6.06
C ILE A 266 -14.15 6.37 -6.55
N ARG A 267 -15.07 6.04 -5.64
CA ARG A 267 -16.37 5.42 -5.99
C ARG A 267 -17.54 6.31 -5.61
N SER A 268 -17.43 6.99 -4.47
CA SER A 268 -18.46 7.89 -3.97
C SER A 268 -17.84 8.94 -3.07
N LEU A 269 -17.44 10.06 -3.69
CA LEU A 269 -16.77 11.15 -3.00
C LEU A 269 -17.50 11.58 -1.72
N THR A 270 -18.83 11.73 -1.75
CA THR A 270 -19.63 12.11 -0.57
C THR A 270 -19.51 11.12 0.60
N LYS A 271 -19.36 9.83 0.31
CA LYS A 271 -19.19 8.79 1.33
C LYS A 271 -17.75 8.68 1.84
N GLU A 272 -16.79 9.01 0.98
CA GLU A 272 -15.36 8.82 1.21
C GLU A 272 -14.70 10.08 1.81
N GLN A 273 -15.23 11.27 1.53
CA GLN A 273 -14.71 12.56 2.01
C GLN A 273 -14.48 12.63 3.53
N PRO A 274 -15.36 12.11 4.41
CA PRO A 274 -15.11 12.15 5.85
C PRO A 274 -13.80 11.46 6.27
N PHE A 275 -13.44 10.36 5.59
CA PHE A 275 -12.16 9.68 5.85
C PHE A 275 -10.98 10.58 5.48
N TRP A 276 -11.00 11.19 4.30
CA TRP A 276 -9.90 12.05 3.84
C TRP A 276 -9.72 13.30 4.68
N SER A 277 -10.83 13.94 5.08
CA SER A 277 -10.80 15.09 6.00
C SER A 277 -10.25 14.70 7.38
N ALA A 278 -10.65 13.53 7.90
CA ALA A 278 -10.12 13.02 9.15
C ALA A 278 -8.62 12.66 9.00
N LEU A 279 -8.23 11.94 7.97
CA LEU A 279 -6.83 11.57 7.69
C LEU A 279 -5.93 12.81 7.66
N ASP A 280 -6.35 13.88 6.99
CA ASP A 280 -5.60 15.15 6.90
C ASP A 280 -5.41 15.84 8.26
N SER A 281 -6.25 15.57 9.26
CA SER A 281 -6.03 16.07 10.63
C SER A 281 -4.93 15.31 11.39
N TRP A 282 -4.58 14.11 10.92
CA TRP A 282 -3.62 13.20 11.57
C TRP A 282 -2.29 13.07 10.81
N PHE A 283 -2.33 13.17 9.47
CA PHE A 283 -1.20 12.91 8.58
C PHE A 283 -0.96 14.08 7.62
N ASP A 284 0.32 14.33 7.33
CA ASP A 284 0.74 15.13 6.18
C ASP A 284 0.88 14.16 5.00
N PHE A 285 0.12 14.36 3.93
CA PHE A 285 0.20 13.50 2.75
C PHE A 285 0.08 14.32 1.46
N ARG A 286 0.62 13.78 0.37
CA ARG A 286 0.53 14.34 -0.97
C ARG A 286 0.25 13.28 -2.01
N ALA A 287 -0.42 13.65 -3.08
CA ALA A 287 -0.55 12.79 -4.25
C ALA A 287 0.83 12.59 -4.91
N VAL A 288 1.02 11.43 -5.52
CA VAL A 288 2.17 11.15 -6.39
C VAL A 288 1.87 11.70 -7.77
N ASP A 289 2.80 12.47 -8.31
CA ASP A 289 2.84 12.87 -9.71
C ASP A 289 3.81 11.97 -10.47
N CYS A 290 3.62 11.82 -11.79
CA CYS A 290 4.54 11.12 -12.66
C CYS A 290 4.78 11.86 -13.97
N ARG A 291 5.85 11.48 -14.66
CA ARG A 291 6.09 11.84 -16.07
C ARG A 291 6.87 10.73 -16.78
N PRO A 292 6.71 10.56 -18.09
CA PRO A 292 7.56 9.66 -18.87
C PRO A 292 9.05 10.07 -18.80
N THR A 293 9.95 9.10 -18.63
CA THR A 293 11.38 9.36 -18.77
C THR A 293 11.73 9.50 -20.26
N SER A 294 12.14 10.71 -20.69
CA SER A 294 12.55 10.93 -22.07
C SER A 294 13.83 10.13 -22.38
N LYS A 295 13.75 9.19 -23.33
CA LYS A 295 14.95 8.50 -23.83
C LYS A 295 15.97 9.54 -24.34
N PRO A 296 17.28 9.35 -24.11
CA PRO A 296 18.29 10.13 -24.81
C PRO A 296 18.19 9.81 -26.31
N LYS A 297 17.43 10.62 -27.05
CA LYS A 297 17.28 10.47 -28.50
C LYS A 297 18.67 10.60 -29.13
N GLY A 298 19.11 9.53 -29.80
CA GLY A 298 20.22 9.60 -30.73
C GLY A 298 19.96 10.73 -31.74
N LYS A 299 20.84 11.74 -31.68
CA LYS A 299 21.01 12.90 -32.58
C LYS A 299 20.15 12.91 -33.86
N ASN A 300 19.30 13.94 -34.00
CA ASN A 300 18.98 14.71 -35.22
C ASN A 300 17.49 15.01 -35.56
N SER A 301 16.51 14.83 -34.67
CA SER A 301 15.16 15.38 -34.91
C SER A 301 14.95 16.71 -34.16
N ALA A 302 15.26 17.83 -34.81
CA ALA A 302 15.16 19.19 -34.27
C ALA A 302 13.72 19.75 -34.19
N THR A 303 12.71 18.89 -34.08
CA THR A 303 11.29 19.28 -34.12
C THR A 303 10.50 18.39 -33.18
N ASP A 304 10.43 18.75 -31.91
CA ASP A 304 9.22 19.04 -31.14
C ASP A 304 9.58 18.93 -29.64
N ASP A 305 9.69 20.10 -29.00
CA ASP A 305 10.19 20.30 -27.64
C ASP A 305 9.03 20.17 -26.62
N SER A 306 8.17 19.17 -26.83
CA SER A 306 7.14 18.83 -25.84
C SER A 306 7.84 18.15 -24.67
N GLU A 307 8.41 18.95 -23.77
CA GLU A 307 8.88 18.48 -22.47
C GLU A 307 7.79 17.62 -21.83
N SER A 308 8.13 16.41 -21.41
CA SER A 308 7.20 15.50 -20.74
C SER A 308 6.65 16.19 -19.48
N GLN A 309 5.41 16.66 -19.57
CA GLN A 309 4.73 17.40 -18.50
C GLN A 309 4.42 16.45 -17.35
N TRP A 310 4.64 16.91 -16.11
CA TRP A 310 4.19 16.21 -14.92
C TRP A 310 2.66 16.19 -14.86
N HIS A 311 2.10 15.03 -14.55
CA HIS A 311 0.69 14.84 -14.27
C HIS A 311 0.50 13.98 -13.03
N ARG A 312 -0.72 13.99 -12.46
CA ARG A 312 -1.04 13.20 -11.28
C ARG A 312 -1.04 11.71 -11.62
N PHE A 313 -0.27 10.91 -10.91
CA PHE A 313 -0.22 9.47 -11.17
C PHE A 313 -1.58 8.80 -10.90
N GLY A 314 -2.13 8.17 -11.94
CA GLY A 314 -3.48 7.59 -11.93
C GLY A 314 -4.55 8.49 -12.52
N SER A 315 -4.21 9.69 -13.02
CA SER A 315 -5.15 10.52 -13.80
C SER A 315 -5.32 10.03 -15.23
N GLU A 316 -4.37 9.27 -15.77
CA GLU A 316 -4.41 8.76 -17.13
C GLU A 316 -4.60 7.25 -17.14
N GLY A 317 -5.43 6.74 -18.08
CA GLY A 317 -5.66 5.30 -18.24
C GLY A 317 -4.37 4.50 -18.42
N GLU A 318 -3.39 5.08 -19.11
CA GLU A 318 -2.09 4.45 -19.36
C GLU A 318 -1.29 4.21 -18.09
N ASP A 319 -1.50 4.98 -17.02
CA ASP A 319 -0.80 4.85 -15.73
C ASP A 319 -1.08 3.51 -15.03
N TYR A 320 -2.21 2.87 -15.32
CA TYR A 320 -2.60 1.60 -14.70
C TYR A 320 -3.00 0.53 -15.73
N GLY A 321 -2.60 0.72 -16.99
CA GLY A 321 -2.79 -0.25 -18.07
C GLY A 321 -4.23 -0.33 -18.58
N ALA A 322 -5.01 0.73 -18.42
CA ALA A 322 -6.33 0.89 -19.01
C ALA A 322 -6.27 1.70 -20.32
N SER A 323 -7.43 1.79 -21.00
CA SER A 323 -7.58 2.63 -22.18
C SER A 323 -7.47 4.11 -21.83
N VAL A 324 -6.94 4.93 -22.72
CA VAL A 324 -6.95 6.42 -22.62
C VAL A 324 -8.36 6.97 -22.37
N ALA A 325 -9.39 6.27 -22.85
CA ALA A 325 -10.79 6.65 -22.64
C ALA A 325 -11.35 6.23 -21.27
N SER A 326 -10.54 5.64 -20.39
CA SER A 326 -10.97 5.27 -19.04
C SER A 326 -11.08 6.53 -18.19
N ASP A 327 -12.26 6.78 -17.66
CA ASP A 327 -12.61 7.91 -16.79
C ASP A 327 -12.41 7.60 -15.30
N GLN A 328 -11.49 6.68 -14.96
CA GLN A 328 -11.32 6.27 -13.57
C GLN A 328 -10.38 7.23 -12.85
N GLU A 329 -10.87 7.83 -11.78
CA GLU A 329 -10.05 8.66 -10.91
C GLU A 329 -9.34 7.80 -9.86
N LEU A 330 -8.09 7.47 -10.14
CA LEU A 330 -7.21 6.73 -9.24
C LEU A 330 -6.12 7.64 -8.68
N PHE A 331 -5.66 7.35 -7.47
CA PHE A 331 -4.62 8.11 -6.78
C PHE A 331 -3.63 7.15 -6.12
N VAL A 332 -2.38 7.59 -6.01
CA VAL A 332 -1.45 7.13 -4.98
C VAL A 332 -1.12 8.33 -4.10
N PHE A 333 -1.29 8.17 -2.80
CA PHE A 333 -0.87 9.13 -1.78
C PHE A 333 0.31 8.57 -1.01
N VAL A 334 1.26 9.43 -0.70
CA VAL A 334 2.26 9.15 0.33
C VAL A 334 2.18 10.19 1.43
N GLY A 335 2.43 9.78 2.66
CA GLY A 335 2.39 10.68 3.78
C GLY A 335 3.03 10.15 5.04
N CYS A 336 3.15 11.01 6.03
CA CYS A 336 3.67 10.65 7.33
C CYS A 336 2.82 11.27 8.43
N ARG A 337 2.98 10.73 9.64
CA ARG A 337 2.27 11.24 10.81
C ARG A 337 2.67 12.69 11.08
N ARG A 338 1.69 13.59 11.22
CA ARG A 338 1.93 14.99 11.62
C ARG A 338 2.68 15.02 12.95
N LYS A 339 3.67 15.90 13.08
CA LYS A 339 4.49 15.97 14.31
C LYS A 339 3.63 16.30 15.54
N GLU A 340 2.66 17.19 15.38
CA GLU A 340 1.74 17.61 16.43
C GLU A 340 0.71 16.54 16.83
N THR A 341 0.57 15.44 16.07
CA THR A 341 -0.33 14.34 16.39
C THR A 341 0.38 13.12 16.99
N VAL A 342 1.71 13.19 17.11
CA VAL A 342 2.51 12.17 17.82
C VAL A 342 2.12 12.18 19.30
N GLY A 343 1.93 10.99 19.87
CA GLY A 343 1.44 10.79 21.25
C GLY A 343 -0.04 11.11 21.47
N CYS A 344 -0.77 11.52 20.44
CA CYS A 344 -2.22 11.67 20.52
C CYS A 344 -2.91 10.35 20.17
N LEU A 345 -3.98 10.02 20.91
CA LEU A 345 -4.78 8.80 20.76
C LEU A 345 -6.07 9.09 19.98
N ALA A 346 -6.50 8.13 19.17
CA ALA A 346 -7.80 8.21 18.51
C ALA A 346 -8.93 8.16 19.57
N PRO A 347 -9.95 9.04 19.51
CA PRO A 347 -11.07 8.99 20.45
C PRO A 347 -11.91 7.73 20.23
N ASP A 348 -12.54 7.19 21.28
CA ASP A 348 -13.39 5.98 21.19
C ASP A 348 -14.62 6.21 20.30
N SER A 349 -15.10 7.45 20.24
CA SER A 349 -16.22 7.87 19.40
C SER A 349 -15.79 7.99 17.94
N ASP A 350 -16.36 7.14 17.09
CA ASP A 350 -16.14 7.18 15.64
C ASP A 350 -16.57 8.52 15.02
N THR A 351 -17.61 9.13 15.56
CA THR A 351 -18.04 10.47 15.12
C THR A 351 -16.97 11.52 15.40
N ASP A 352 -16.37 11.48 16.58
CA ASP A 352 -15.29 12.43 16.94
C ASP A 352 -14.03 12.16 16.11
N LEU A 353 -13.69 10.88 15.89
CA LEU A 353 -12.56 10.49 15.05
C LEU A 353 -12.72 10.98 13.61
N MET A 354 -13.91 10.81 13.02
CA MET A 354 -14.22 11.28 11.65
C MET A 354 -14.32 12.80 11.53
N GLN A 355 -14.45 13.53 12.65
CA GLN A 355 -14.30 15.00 12.68
C GLN A 355 -12.83 15.43 12.81
N GLY A 356 -11.90 14.47 12.85
CA GLY A 356 -10.46 14.71 13.02
C GLY A 356 -10.07 15.08 14.46
N LYS A 357 -10.93 14.82 15.45
CA LYS A 357 -10.60 15.08 16.85
C LYS A 357 -9.62 14.02 17.37
N ARG A 358 -8.86 14.40 18.39
CA ARG A 358 -7.82 13.57 18.99
C ARG A 358 -7.78 13.73 20.51
N LEU A 359 -7.42 12.66 21.21
CA LEU A 359 -7.19 12.67 22.65
C LEU A 359 -5.71 12.93 22.92
N ARG A 360 -5.39 14.06 23.55
CA ARG A 360 -4.02 14.36 23.98
C ARG A 360 -3.85 14.06 25.47
N PRO A 361 -2.88 13.20 25.86
CA PRO A 361 -2.50 13.05 27.25
C PRO A 361 -1.94 14.36 27.81
N ARG A 362 -2.54 14.86 28.91
CA ARG A 362 -2.01 15.96 29.71
C ARG A 362 -1.74 15.51 31.13
N ARG A 363 -0.65 16.00 31.71
CA ARG A 363 -0.39 15.85 33.14
C ARG A 363 -1.30 16.80 33.91
N GLY A 364 -2.23 16.24 34.67
CA GLY A 364 -3.06 16.99 35.61
C GLY A 364 -2.24 17.58 36.76
N ARG A 365 -2.86 18.45 37.56
CA ARG A 365 -2.21 19.14 38.69
C ARG A 365 -1.67 18.16 39.75
N GLU A 366 -2.27 16.98 39.86
CA GLU A 366 -1.91 15.95 40.82
C GLU A 366 -1.08 14.80 40.20
N GLY A 367 -0.62 14.97 38.96
CA GLY A 367 0.15 13.95 38.23
C GLY A 367 -0.68 12.87 37.53
N GLU A 368 -2.02 12.91 37.65
CA GLU A 368 -2.91 12.04 36.89
C GLU A 368 -2.85 12.36 35.38
N SER A 369 -2.84 11.32 34.54
CA SER A 369 -2.92 11.48 33.09
C SER A 369 -4.37 11.70 32.68
N ILE A 370 -4.72 12.93 32.31
CA ILE A 370 -6.05 13.29 31.81
C ILE A 370 -5.98 13.33 30.28
N LEU A 371 -6.94 12.70 29.61
CA LEU A 371 -7.07 12.78 28.15
C LEU A 371 -7.97 13.96 27.81
N GLU A 372 -7.44 14.93 27.07
CA GLU A 372 -8.20 16.09 26.59
C GLU A 372 -8.54 15.93 25.11
N LEU A 373 -9.80 16.13 24.75
CA LEU A 373 -10.26 16.08 23.38
C LEU A 373 -9.94 17.40 22.68
N GLU A 374 -9.01 17.37 21.73
CA GLU A 374 -8.63 18.52 20.92
C GLU A 374 -9.38 18.54 19.58
N PRO A 375 -9.77 19.73 19.08
CA PRO A 375 -10.36 19.87 17.74
C PRO A 375 -9.31 19.66 16.64
N SER A 376 -9.80 19.39 15.41
CA SER A 376 -8.96 19.22 14.23
C SER A 376 -8.40 20.55 13.72
N SER A 377 -7.23 20.47 13.06
CA SER A 377 -6.56 21.59 12.38
C SER A 377 -6.29 21.28 10.90
N GLY A 378 -7.08 20.37 10.30
CA GLY A 378 -6.90 19.93 8.91
C GLY A 378 -7.03 21.09 7.92
N GLN A 379 -6.29 21.00 6.80
CA GLN A 379 -6.22 22.04 5.78
C GLN A 379 -7.13 21.74 4.57
N GLY A 380 -7.73 20.55 4.50
CA GLY A 380 -8.61 20.16 3.40
C GLY A 380 -7.84 19.86 2.11
N TYR A 381 -6.61 19.35 2.21
CA TYR A 381 -5.73 19.11 1.06
C TYR A 381 -6.39 18.25 -0.04
N PHE A 382 -7.10 17.19 0.36
CA PHE A 382 -7.79 16.32 -0.60
C PHE A 382 -8.90 17.05 -1.37
N GLU A 383 -9.67 17.93 -0.72
CA GLU A 383 -10.68 18.75 -1.38
C GLU A 383 -10.04 19.73 -2.37
N TRP A 384 -8.94 20.37 -1.97
CA TRP A 384 -8.16 21.23 -2.85
C TRP A 384 -7.66 20.47 -4.09
N LEU A 385 -7.17 19.24 -3.93
CA LEU A 385 -6.69 18.40 -5.03
C LEU A 385 -7.81 18.07 -6.03
N LEU A 386 -9.02 17.78 -5.55
CA LEU A 386 -10.18 17.53 -6.41
C LEU A 386 -10.60 18.77 -7.19
N LEU A 387 -10.62 19.94 -6.53
CA LEU A 387 -10.94 21.21 -7.17
C LEU A 387 -9.90 21.60 -8.24
N ALA A 388 -8.62 21.34 -7.97
CA ALA A 388 -7.53 21.61 -8.92
C ALA A 388 -7.65 20.76 -10.19
N ASN A 389 -8.01 19.48 -10.07
CA ASN A 389 -8.21 18.60 -11.22
C ASN A 389 -9.42 19.03 -12.07
N MET A 390 -10.51 19.50 -11.46
CA MET A 390 -11.68 19.97 -12.22
C MET A 390 -11.39 21.25 -13.01
N ALA A 391 -10.53 22.12 -12.51
CA ALA A 391 -10.16 23.36 -13.21
C ALA A 391 -9.31 23.08 -14.47
N ALA A 392 -8.48 22.02 -14.45
CA ALA A 392 -7.64 21.64 -15.59
C ALA A 392 -8.43 21.07 -16.78
N GLY A 393 -9.63 20.51 -16.55
CA GLY A 393 -10.47 19.93 -17.61
C GLY A 393 -11.36 20.91 -18.38
N LEU A 394 -11.34 22.21 -18.04
CA LEU A 394 -12.16 23.25 -18.68
C LEU A 394 -11.35 24.19 -19.61
N GLY A 395 -10.06 23.89 -19.83
CA GLY A 395 -9.10 24.70 -20.59
C GLY A 395 -9.01 24.38 -22.06
#